data_AF-A0A1S3DWI1-F1
#
_entry.id   AF-A0A1S3DWI1-F1
#
_cell.length_a   1.000
_cell.length_b   1.000
_cell.length_c   1.000
_cell.angle_alpha   90.00
_cell.angle_beta   90.00
_cell.angle_gamma   90.00
#
_symmetry.space_group_name_H-M   'P 1'
#
loop_
_entity.id
_entity.type
_entity.pdbx_description
1 polymer ?
#
loop_
_entity_poly.entity_id
_entity_poly.type
_entity_poly.pdbx_seq_one_letter_code
_entity_poly.pdbx_strand_id
1 'polypeptide(L)'
;MSPTAHIIDKKRNLHKKILNFCQITSHIGEFMAKEVETCLNAWELNCVFSITVDNASFNDIEIKFMKKWMNARNCLLLNGEYIHMRCCAHILSLIVKKGLKDEDISITRMQKAVKYVRSSPSRLARFKGCVERDKISYKGLICLDMETKWNSTYLMLVMVVKYKKAFDLLEIADAMYVKELSKDKGPGVPLSKDWDFANTVLPFLTIFYDATMRISDSSYVTSNIYMKEVFAIGRKIRLLSKHKDASIKSMGISMKSKYDKYWGNVDGINVLLLIVVVLDPTCKFGYLNYFLDYFFEVHGEALKMKLSSSLKSIY
;
A
#
# COMPACT_ATOMS: atom_id res chain seq x y z
N MET A 1 -6.02 -10.20 16.77
CA MET A 1 -5.73 -8.76 16.57
C MET A 1 -4.59 -8.35 17.48
N SER A 2 -3.88 -7.30 17.10
CA SER A 2 -2.72 -6.78 17.84
C SER A 2 -2.82 -5.25 17.96
N PRO A 3 -3.60 -4.71 18.91
CA PRO A 3 -3.70 -3.27 19.11
C PRO A 3 -2.32 -2.69 19.46
N THR A 4 -1.92 -1.63 18.77
CA THR A 4 -0.63 -0.97 18.97
C THR A 4 -0.87 0.52 19.23
N ALA A 5 -0.36 1.02 20.34
CA ALA A 5 -0.40 2.44 20.66
C ALA A 5 0.81 3.16 20.06
N HIS A 6 0.55 4.32 19.47
CA HIS A 6 1.56 5.27 19.01
C HIS A 6 1.36 6.58 19.78
N ILE A 7 2.39 7.03 20.50
CA ILE A 7 2.31 8.15 21.43
C ILE A 7 3.51 9.07 21.23
N ILE A 8 3.29 10.38 21.27
CA ILE A 8 4.37 11.38 21.33
C ILE A 8 4.45 11.89 22.77
N ASP A 9 5.61 11.76 23.41
CA ASP A 9 5.81 12.25 24.78
C ASP A 9 6.08 13.76 24.83
N LYS A 10 6.18 14.31 26.06
CA LYS A 10 6.50 15.73 26.29
C LYS A 10 7.87 16.16 25.74
N LYS A 11 8.80 15.21 25.55
CA LYS A 11 10.12 15.43 24.95
C LYS A 11 10.09 15.28 23.42
N ARG A 12 8.90 15.10 22.82
CA ARG A 12 8.66 14.90 21.39
C ARG A 12 9.24 13.60 20.82
N ASN A 13 9.46 12.60 21.67
CA ASN A 13 9.85 11.27 21.20
C ASN A 13 8.61 10.46 20.82
N LEU A 14 8.72 9.74 19.69
CA LEU A 14 7.71 8.79 19.26
C LEU A 14 7.90 7.45 19.98
N HIS A 15 6.83 6.98 20.60
CA HIS A 15 6.75 5.68 21.26
C HIS A 15 5.79 4.79 20.50
N LYS A 16 6.20 3.53 20.27
CA LYS A 16 5.35 2.47 19.72
C LYS A 16 5.29 1.33 20.71
N LYS A 17 4.09 0.97 21.17
CA LYS A 17 3.90 -0.11 22.13
C LYS A 17 2.78 -1.03 21.69
N ILE A 18 3.10 -2.32 21.53
CA ILE A 18 2.07 -3.34 21.34
C ILE A 18 1.36 -3.50 22.68
N LEU A 19 0.04 -3.30 22.69
CA LEU A 19 -0.77 -3.31 23.91
C LEU A 19 -1.24 -4.72 24.25
N ASN A 20 -1.57 -5.53 23.24
CA ASN A 20 -2.07 -6.88 23.43
C ASN A 20 -1.92 -7.72 22.16
N PHE A 21 -1.94 -9.05 22.30
CA PHE A 21 -2.15 -10.02 21.24
C PHE A 21 -3.36 -10.87 21.59
N CYS A 22 -4.51 -10.58 20.97
CA CYS A 22 -5.74 -11.31 21.21
C CYS A 22 -6.07 -12.23 20.02
N GLN A 23 -6.46 -13.47 20.29
CA GLN A 23 -7.04 -14.33 19.27
C GLN A 23 -8.48 -13.90 19.04
N ILE A 24 -8.82 -13.57 17.79
CA ILE A 24 -10.18 -13.19 17.44
C ILE A 24 -10.94 -14.45 17.04
N THR A 25 -12.07 -14.69 17.68
CA THR A 25 -12.98 -15.80 17.38
C THR A 25 -14.15 -15.37 16.50
N SER A 26 -14.38 -14.07 16.32
CA SER A 26 -15.47 -13.50 15.52
C SER A 26 -15.06 -12.19 14.83
N HIS A 27 -15.39 -12.04 13.54
CA HIS A 27 -15.15 -10.83 12.76
C HIS A 27 -16.31 -9.81 12.82
N ILE A 28 -17.15 -9.90 13.86
CA ILE A 28 -18.24 -8.94 14.09
C ILE A 28 -17.65 -7.66 14.70
N GLY A 29 -17.92 -6.51 14.09
CA GLY A 29 -17.32 -5.23 14.50
C GLY A 29 -17.57 -4.83 15.95
N GLU A 30 -18.70 -5.22 16.54
CA GLU A 30 -19.00 -4.96 17.97
C GLU A 30 -18.11 -5.77 18.91
N PHE A 31 -17.85 -7.05 18.59
CA PHE A 31 -16.95 -7.90 19.36
C PHE A 31 -15.52 -7.33 19.32
N MET A 32 -15.06 -6.97 18.12
CA MET A 32 -13.77 -6.32 17.91
C MET A 32 -13.64 -5.03 18.73
N ALA A 33 -14.68 -4.19 18.72
CA ALA A 33 -14.69 -2.96 19.50
C ALA A 33 -14.59 -3.22 21.00
N LYS A 34 -15.27 -4.26 21.50
CA LYS A 34 -15.21 -4.62 22.92
C LYS A 34 -13.84 -5.11 23.35
N GLU A 35 -13.15 -5.86 22.48
CA GLU A 35 -11.77 -6.28 22.70
C GLU A 35 -10.81 -5.07 22.74
N VAL A 36 -10.98 -4.11 21.84
CA VAL A 36 -10.20 -2.85 21.86
C VAL A 36 -10.52 -2.03 23.11
N GLU A 37 -11.80 -1.90 23.48
CA GLU A 37 -12.24 -1.18 24.69
C GLU A 37 -11.62 -1.79 25.95
N THR A 38 -11.67 -3.11 26.08
CA THR A 38 -11.10 -3.85 27.22
C THR A 38 -9.59 -3.65 27.30
N CYS A 39 -8.91 -3.74 26.15
CA CYS A 39 -7.48 -3.46 26.04
C CYS A 39 -7.15 -2.02 26.49
N LEU A 40 -7.85 -1.01 25.98
CA LEU A 40 -7.60 0.38 26.34
C LEU A 40 -7.87 0.66 27.82
N ASN A 41 -8.95 0.12 28.40
CA ASN A 41 -9.24 0.26 29.82
C ASN A 41 -8.15 -0.38 30.70
N ALA A 42 -7.63 -1.56 30.32
CA ALA A 42 -6.56 -2.24 31.06
C ALA A 42 -5.24 -1.44 31.09
N TRP A 43 -5.01 -0.61 30.08
CA TRP A 43 -3.87 0.31 30.00
C TRP A 43 -4.19 1.73 30.51
N GLU A 44 -5.41 1.96 31.02
CA GLU A 44 -5.91 3.28 31.44
C GLU A 44 -5.86 4.35 30.33
N LEU A 45 -5.90 3.92 29.06
CA LEU A 45 -5.86 4.78 27.88
C LEU A 45 -7.28 5.27 27.53
N ASN A 46 -7.74 6.27 28.29
CA ASN A 46 -9.12 6.73 28.22
C ASN A 46 -9.43 7.67 27.05
N CYS A 47 -8.42 8.37 26.52
CA CYS A 47 -8.60 9.26 25.37
C CYS A 47 -7.70 8.83 24.21
N VAL A 48 -8.28 8.73 23.01
CA VAL A 48 -7.58 8.34 21.78
C VAL A 48 -7.79 9.41 20.73
N PHE A 49 -6.70 9.86 20.11
CA PHE A 49 -6.73 10.88 19.05
C PHE A 49 -7.31 10.34 17.74
N SER A 50 -6.86 9.15 17.32
CA SER A 50 -7.32 8.49 16.10
C SER A 50 -7.09 6.98 16.17
N ILE A 51 -7.90 6.21 15.45
CA ILE A 51 -7.77 4.76 15.30
C ILE A 51 -7.50 4.46 13.83
N THR A 52 -6.39 3.76 13.56
CA THR A 52 -6.02 3.36 12.19
C THR A 52 -6.27 1.87 11.99
N VAL A 53 -7.07 1.52 10.99
CA VAL A 53 -7.46 0.15 10.65
C VAL A 53 -7.35 -0.09 9.15
N ASP A 54 -7.38 -1.36 8.74
CA ASP A 54 -7.41 -1.72 7.33
C ASP A 54 -8.79 -1.42 6.71
N ASN A 55 -8.96 -1.72 5.42
CA ASN A 55 -10.16 -1.32 4.68
C ASN A 55 -11.24 -2.41 4.67
N ALA A 56 -11.56 -2.97 5.85
CA ALA A 56 -12.64 -3.93 6.01
C ALA A 56 -13.95 -3.24 6.46
N SER A 57 -15.11 -3.73 5.99
CA SER A 57 -16.41 -3.12 6.28
C SER A 57 -16.81 -3.22 7.75
N PHE A 58 -16.40 -4.29 8.45
CA PHE A 58 -16.71 -4.44 9.88
C PHE A 58 -16.01 -3.38 10.75
N ASN A 59 -14.91 -2.80 10.28
CA ASN A 59 -14.22 -1.72 10.98
C ASN A 59 -15.09 -0.45 11.10
N ASP A 60 -16.00 -0.20 10.16
CA ASP A 60 -16.90 0.96 10.25
C ASP A 60 -17.85 0.83 11.46
N ILE A 61 -18.29 -0.40 11.77
CA ILE A 61 -19.12 -0.71 12.96
C ILE A 61 -18.28 -0.56 14.23
N GLU A 62 -17.06 -1.10 14.22
CA GLU A 62 -16.12 -1.00 15.34
C GLU A 62 -15.85 0.47 15.70
N ILE A 63 -15.49 1.28 14.72
CA ILE A 63 -15.19 2.69 14.93
C ILE A 63 -16.41 3.48 15.40
N LYS A 64 -17.61 3.16 14.90
CA LYS A 64 -18.85 3.78 15.38
C LYS A 64 -19.08 3.51 16.87
N PHE A 65 -18.83 2.27 17.31
CA PHE A 65 -18.88 1.91 18.73
C PHE A 65 -17.83 2.67 19.54
N MET A 66 -16.57 2.66 19.10
CA MET A 66 -15.47 3.34 19.81
C MET A 66 -15.71 4.85 19.93
N LYS A 67 -16.23 5.48 18.88
CA LYS A 67 -16.61 6.90 18.89
C LYS A 67 -17.70 7.17 19.93
N LYS A 68 -18.74 6.33 20.02
CA LYS A 68 -19.81 6.47 21.02
C LYS A 68 -19.23 6.33 22.44
N TRP A 69 -18.40 5.32 22.67
CA TRP A 69 -17.76 5.06 23.96
C TRP A 69 -16.86 6.22 24.42
N MET A 70 -16.02 6.77 23.54
CA MET A 70 -15.12 7.88 23.88
C MET A 70 -15.84 9.23 23.99
N ASN A 71 -16.89 9.48 23.21
CA ASN A 71 -17.70 10.69 23.33
C ASN A 71 -18.41 10.77 24.68
N ALA A 72 -18.89 9.63 25.22
CA ALA A 72 -19.48 9.58 26.56
C ALA A 72 -18.48 9.99 27.67
N ARG A 73 -17.18 9.99 27.38
CA ARG A 73 -16.10 10.38 28.30
C ARG A 73 -15.53 11.78 28.01
N ASN A 74 -16.10 12.52 27.05
CA ASN A 74 -15.63 13.84 26.61
C ASN A 74 -14.13 13.88 26.24
N CYS A 75 -13.63 12.81 25.63
CA CYS A 75 -12.21 12.58 25.35
C CYS A 75 -11.81 12.78 23.87
N LEU A 76 -12.74 13.15 22.99
CA LEU A 76 -12.50 13.19 21.54
C LEU A 76 -12.24 14.61 21.04
N LEU A 77 -11.14 14.76 20.29
CA LEU A 77 -10.88 15.96 19.52
C LEU A 77 -11.93 16.13 18.41
N LEU A 78 -12.47 17.35 18.24
CA LEU A 78 -13.49 17.68 17.24
C LEU A 78 -14.67 16.69 17.25
N ASN A 79 -15.14 16.31 18.45
CA ASN A 79 -16.24 15.35 18.67
C ASN A 79 -16.05 13.99 17.96
N GLY A 80 -14.78 13.65 17.66
CA GLY A 80 -14.41 12.43 16.94
C GLY A 80 -14.84 12.42 15.48
N GLU A 81 -15.06 13.57 14.84
CA GLU A 81 -15.37 13.65 13.40
C GLU A 81 -14.34 12.88 12.56
N TYR A 82 -13.07 12.96 12.95
CA TYR A 82 -11.94 12.44 12.20
C TYR A 82 -11.20 11.27 12.87
N ILE A 83 -11.84 10.60 13.84
CA ILE A 83 -11.20 9.52 14.60
C ILE A 83 -10.81 8.33 13.71
N HIS A 84 -11.57 8.05 12.66
CA HIS A 84 -11.30 6.93 11.74
C HIS A 84 -10.19 7.30 10.76
N MET A 85 -9.09 6.56 10.82
CA MET A 85 -8.02 6.58 9.81
C MET A 85 -8.01 5.26 9.04
N ARG A 86 -8.03 5.33 7.71
CA ARG A 86 -7.80 4.16 6.88
C ARG A 86 -6.30 4.00 6.63
N CYS A 87 -5.80 2.77 6.77
CA CYS A 87 -4.40 2.44 6.52
C CYS A 87 -4.02 2.74 5.06
N CYS A 88 -3.15 3.73 4.83
CA CYS A 88 -2.70 4.11 3.48
C CYS A 88 -1.97 2.96 2.79
N ALA A 89 -1.05 2.27 3.46
CA ALA A 89 -0.32 1.16 2.88
C ALA A 89 -1.27 0.06 2.36
N HIS A 90 -2.38 -0.18 3.07
CA HIS A 90 -3.41 -1.10 2.61
C HIS A 90 -4.14 -0.54 1.37
N ILE A 91 -4.54 0.74 1.37
CA ILE A 91 -5.17 1.36 0.20
C ILE A 91 -4.24 1.34 -1.03
N LEU A 92 -2.96 1.66 -0.86
CA LEU A 92 -1.95 1.58 -1.93
C LEU A 92 -1.84 0.17 -2.47
N SER A 93 -1.82 -0.84 -1.59
CA SER A 93 -1.87 -2.24 -2.03
C SER A 93 -3.10 -2.54 -2.88
N LEU A 94 -4.28 -2.04 -2.49
CA LEU A 94 -5.51 -2.25 -3.26
C LEU A 94 -5.46 -1.57 -4.64
N ILE A 95 -4.87 -0.38 -4.72
CA ILE A 95 -4.69 0.36 -5.98
C ILE A 95 -3.76 -0.41 -6.91
N VAL A 96 -2.58 -0.82 -6.43
CA VAL A 96 -1.60 -1.54 -7.26
C VAL A 96 -2.17 -2.88 -7.72
N LYS A 97 -2.75 -3.67 -6.81
CA LYS A 97 -3.40 -4.94 -7.16
C LYS A 97 -4.49 -4.76 -8.22
N LYS A 98 -5.28 -3.69 -8.14
CA LYS A 98 -6.31 -3.40 -9.14
C LYS A 98 -5.69 -3.08 -10.50
N GLY A 99 -4.59 -2.35 -10.55
CA GLY A 99 -3.88 -2.04 -11.80
C GLY A 99 -3.22 -3.26 -12.44
N LEU A 100 -2.59 -4.12 -11.64
CA LEU A 100 -1.89 -5.31 -12.15
C LEU A 100 -2.83 -6.42 -12.61
N LYS A 101 -4.10 -6.38 -12.21
CA LYS A 101 -5.10 -7.40 -12.57
C LYS A 101 -5.32 -7.53 -14.08
N ASP A 102 -5.20 -6.44 -14.83
CA ASP A 102 -5.44 -6.45 -16.28
C ASP A 102 -4.30 -7.14 -17.06
N GLU A 103 -3.10 -7.24 -16.46
CA GLU A 103 -1.88 -7.81 -17.05
C GLU A 103 -1.42 -9.08 -16.31
N ASP A 104 -2.39 -9.76 -15.70
CA ASP A 104 -2.19 -10.91 -14.80
C ASP A 104 -1.41 -12.05 -15.46
N ILE A 105 -1.54 -12.26 -16.77
CA ILE A 105 -0.87 -13.36 -17.48
C ILE A 105 0.65 -13.19 -17.48
N SER A 106 1.16 -11.99 -17.80
CA SER A 106 2.60 -11.69 -17.85
C SER A 106 3.23 -11.90 -16.47
N ILE A 107 2.56 -11.42 -15.42
CA ILE A 107 2.99 -11.57 -14.03
C ILE A 107 2.92 -13.04 -13.61
N THR A 108 1.84 -13.75 -13.95
CA THR A 108 1.65 -15.17 -13.63
C THR A 108 2.74 -16.04 -14.23
N ARG A 109 3.16 -15.78 -15.48
CA ARG A 109 4.28 -16.52 -16.11
C ARG A 109 5.57 -16.33 -15.34
N MET A 110 5.91 -15.09 -14.99
CA MET A 110 7.12 -14.78 -14.20
C MET A 110 7.07 -15.41 -12.81
N GLN A 111 5.92 -15.34 -12.13
CA GLN A 111 5.71 -15.99 -10.84
C GLN A 111 5.90 -17.51 -10.93
N LYS A 112 5.34 -18.16 -11.96
CA LYS A 112 5.51 -19.60 -12.17
C LYS A 112 6.96 -19.97 -12.49
N ALA A 113 7.66 -19.15 -13.28
CA ALA A 113 9.08 -19.35 -13.57
C ALA A 113 9.95 -19.28 -12.32
N VAL A 114 9.72 -18.25 -11.49
CA VAL A 114 10.39 -18.11 -10.20
C VAL A 114 10.05 -19.26 -9.25
N LYS A 115 8.78 -19.68 -9.20
CA LYS A 115 8.33 -20.82 -8.38
C LYS A 115 9.02 -22.12 -8.81
N TYR A 116 9.17 -22.36 -10.11
CA TYR A 116 9.88 -23.53 -10.63
C TYR A 116 11.34 -23.55 -10.18
N VAL A 117 12.07 -22.46 -10.36
CA VAL A 117 13.49 -22.36 -9.94
C VAL A 117 13.65 -22.58 -8.44
N ARG A 118 12.66 -22.15 -7.65
CA ARG A 118 12.67 -22.21 -6.18
C ARG A 118 12.07 -23.50 -5.60
N SER A 119 11.49 -24.39 -6.42
CA SER A 119 10.76 -25.54 -5.91
C SER A 119 11.66 -26.68 -5.42
N SER A 120 12.94 -26.72 -5.83
CA SER A 120 13.92 -27.67 -5.29
C SER A 120 15.36 -27.12 -5.35
N PRO A 121 16.27 -27.62 -4.48
CA PRO A 121 17.69 -27.28 -4.55
C PRO A 121 18.32 -27.61 -5.91
N SER A 122 17.90 -28.71 -6.55
CA SER A 122 18.41 -29.14 -7.86
C SER A 122 18.03 -28.17 -8.99
N ARG A 123 16.78 -27.69 -9.02
CA ARG A 123 16.32 -26.67 -9.99
C ARG A 123 17.04 -25.35 -9.77
N LEU A 124 17.22 -24.94 -8.52
CA LEU A 124 17.97 -23.73 -8.18
C LEU A 124 19.44 -23.84 -8.63
N ALA A 125 20.09 -25.00 -8.42
CA ALA A 125 21.46 -25.24 -8.87
C ALA A 125 21.59 -25.18 -10.40
N ARG A 126 20.65 -25.78 -11.13
CA ARG A 126 20.61 -25.70 -12.60
C ARG A 126 20.44 -24.28 -13.10
N PHE A 127 19.56 -23.52 -12.47
CA PHE A 127 19.37 -22.10 -12.78
C PHE A 127 20.63 -21.28 -12.50
N LYS A 128 21.32 -21.50 -11.36
CA LYS A 128 22.61 -20.88 -11.08
C LYS A 128 23.67 -21.20 -12.14
N GLY A 129 23.69 -22.43 -12.65
CA GLY A 129 24.53 -22.78 -13.81
C GLY A 129 24.17 -22.02 -15.09
N CYS A 130 22.93 -21.57 -15.26
CA CYS A 130 22.56 -20.65 -16.36
C CYS A 130 23.08 -19.23 -16.11
N VAL A 131 22.97 -18.74 -14.88
CA VAL A 131 23.49 -17.42 -14.45
C VAL A 131 25.01 -17.33 -14.66
N GLU A 132 25.75 -18.39 -14.31
CA GLU A 132 27.21 -18.47 -14.48
C GLU A 132 27.62 -18.52 -15.95
N ARG A 133 26.94 -19.33 -16.77
CA ARG A 133 27.21 -19.45 -18.22
C ARG A 133 27.05 -18.12 -18.95
N ASP A 134 26.02 -17.35 -18.60
CA ASP A 134 25.76 -16.03 -19.19
C ASP A 134 26.54 -14.89 -18.50
N LYS A 135 27.36 -15.19 -17.49
CA LYS A 135 28.18 -14.23 -16.73
C LYS A 135 27.36 -13.07 -16.17
N ILE A 136 26.16 -13.35 -15.67
CA ILE A 136 25.29 -12.33 -15.08
C ILE A 136 25.98 -11.79 -13.80
N SER A 137 26.28 -10.50 -13.79
CA SER A 137 26.97 -9.83 -12.68
C SER A 137 26.12 -9.68 -11.42
N TYR A 138 24.79 -9.79 -11.56
CA TYR A 138 23.86 -9.66 -10.47
C TYR A 138 23.88 -10.88 -9.55
N LYS A 139 24.06 -10.66 -8.24
CA LYS A 139 24.21 -11.72 -7.23
C LYS A 139 23.02 -11.85 -6.26
N GLY A 140 21.97 -11.05 -6.44
CA GLY A 140 20.84 -11.03 -5.51
C GLY A 140 19.94 -12.27 -5.63
N LEU A 141 19.37 -12.74 -4.53
CA LEU A 141 18.55 -13.95 -4.50
C LEU A 141 17.19 -13.76 -5.19
N ILE A 142 16.74 -14.73 -5.99
CA ILE A 142 15.37 -14.73 -6.49
C ILE A 142 14.40 -14.96 -5.33
N CYS A 143 13.49 -14.00 -5.13
CA CYS A 143 12.47 -14.04 -4.10
C CYS A 143 11.16 -14.58 -4.67
N LEU A 144 10.49 -15.45 -3.90
CA LEU A 144 9.14 -15.91 -4.21
C LEU A 144 8.15 -14.75 -4.03
N ASP A 145 7.13 -14.72 -4.87
CA ASP A 145 5.99 -13.85 -4.65
C ASP A 145 5.09 -14.40 -3.54
N MET A 146 4.60 -13.51 -2.69
CA MET A 146 3.52 -13.73 -1.73
C MET A 146 2.28 -12.98 -2.23
N GLU A 147 1.31 -13.70 -2.80
CA GLU A 147 0.08 -13.15 -3.39
C GLU A 147 -0.67 -12.14 -2.49
N THR A 148 -0.59 -12.33 -1.17
CA THR A 148 -1.22 -11.44 -0.19
C THR A 148 -0.56 -10.05 -0.12
N LYS A 149 0.70 -9.87 -0.55
CA LYS A 149 1.49 -8.64 -0.38
C LYS A 149 2.06 -8.16 -1.71
N TRP A 150 1.50 -7.10 -2.27
CA TRP A 150 1.96 -6.58 -3.56
C TRP A 150 3.45 -6.18 -3.59
N ASN A 151 4.05 -5.82 -2.43
CA ASN A 151 5.48 -5.55 -2.29
C ASN A 151 6.35 -6.75 -2.70
N SER A 152 5.94 -7.99 -2.43
CA SER A 152 6.69 -9.17 -2.87
C SER A 152 6.60 -9.36 -4.38
N THR A 153 5.45 -9.03 -4.99
CA THR A 153 5.30 -9.06 -6.46
C THR A 153 6.27 -8.07 -7.09
N TYR A 154 6.33 -6.84 -6.57
CA TYR A 154 7.29 -5.83 -7.04
C TYR A 154 8.74 -6.32 -6.90
N LEU A 155 9.13 -6.80 -5.72
CA LEU A 155 10.49 -7.30 -5.49
C LEU A 155 10.79 -8.48 -6.43
N MET A 156 9.86 -9.42 -6.60
CA MET A 156 10.01 -10.53 -7.53
C MET A 156 10.24 -10.04 -8.97
N LEU A 157 9.45 -9.07 -9.44
CA LEU A 157 9.58 -8.48 -10.78
C LEU A 157 10.95 -7.78 -10.97
N VAL A 158 11.41 -7.01 -9.97
CA VAL A 158 12.73 -6.36 -10.01
C VAL A 158 13.86 -7.39 -10.19
N MET A 159 13.72 -8.54 -9.53
CA MET A 159 14.74 -9.59 -9.55
C MET A 159 14.67 -10.42 -10.82
N VAL A 160 13.48 -10.85 -11.22
CA VAL A 160 13.28 -11.76 -12.36
C VAL A 160 13.77 -11.11 -13.67
N VAL A 161 13.53 -9.80 -13.84
CA VAL A 161 13.98 -9.04 -15.02
C VAL A 161 15.51 -9.03 -15.13
N LYS A 162 16.24 -8.88 -14.01
CA LYS A 162 17.72 -8.92 -13.98
C LYS A 162 18.27 -10.29 -14.38
N TYR A 163 17.46 -11.33 -14.29
CA TYR A 163 17.80 -12.70 -14.64
C TYR A 163 17.18 -13.19 -15.95
N LYS A 164 16.60 -12.30 -16.77
CA LYS A 164 15.96 -12.66 -18.06
C LYS A 164 16.77 -13.69 -18.86
N LYS A 165 18.04 -13.39 -19.13
CA LYS A 165 18.93 -14.26 -19.93
C LYS A 165 19.13 -15.65 -19.31
N ALA A 166 19.16 -15.75 -17.97
CA ALA A 166 19.25 -17.05 -17.31
C ALA A 166 17.95 -17.87 -17.45
N PHE A 167 16.79 -17.21 -17.49
CA PHE A 167 15.52 -17.88 -17.81
C PHE A 167 15.46 -18.31 -19.28
N ASP A 168 15.94 -17.48 -20.20
CA ASP A 168 16.04 -17.83 -21.63
C ASP A 168 16.95 -19.07 -21.82
N LEU A 169 18.09 -19.14 -21.11
CA LEU A 169 18.96 -20.32 -21.11
C LEU A 169 18.35 -21.54 -20.42
N LEU A 170 17.55 -21.34 -19.37
CA LEU A 170 16.86 -22.42 -18.67
C LEU A 170 15.83 -23.09 -19.57
N GLU A 171 15.14 -22.32 -20.41
CA GLU A 171 14.21 -22.84 -21.43
C GLU A 171 14.88 -23.83 -22.37
N ILE A 172 16.10 -23.53 -22.81
CA ILE A 172 16.89 -24.41 -23.70
C ILE A 172 17.44 -25.61 -22.92
N ALA A 173 17.91 -25.38 -21.68
CA ALA A 173 18.65 -26.38 -20.91
C ALA A 173 17.76 -27.36 -20.12
N ASP A 174 16.48 -27.06 -19.90
CA ASP A 174 15.60 -27.85 -19.05
C ASP A 174 14.23 -28.08 -19.71
N ALA A 175 14.10 -29.21 -20.41
CA ALA A 175 12.82 -29.60 -21.02
C ALA A 175 11.68 -29.74 -19.99
N MET A 176 11.98 -30.04 -18.71
CA MET A 176 10.95 -30.12 -17.68
C MET A 176 10.42 -28.74 -17.27
N TYR A 177 11.24 -27.69 -17.37
CA TYR A 177 10.81 -26.31 -17.14
C TYR A 177 9.68 -25.92 -18.12
N VAL A 178 9.90 -26.14 -19.42
CA VAL A 178 8.90 -25.85 -20.45
C VAL A 178 7.66 -26.73 -20.28
N LYS A 179 7.85 -28.03 -20.06
CA LYS A 179 6.77 -29.00 -19.93
C LYS A 179 5.86 -28.71 -18.74
N GLU A 180 6.41 -28.42 -17.56
CA GLU A 180 5.61 -28.14 -16.35
C GLU A 180 4.87 -26.80 -16.43
N LEU A 181 5.51 -25.75 -16.97
CA LEU A 181 4.87 -24.44 -17.06
C LEU A 181 3.78 -24.38 -18.13
N SER A 182 3.84 -25.27 -19.12
CA SER A 182 2.85 -25.41 -20.20
C SER A 182 1.80 -26.50 -19.92
N LYS A 183 1.96 -27.29 -18.85
CA LYS A 183 1.03 -28.38 -18.49
C LYS A 183 -0.34 -27.84 -18.10
N ASP A 184 -1.41 -28.59 -18.39
CA ASP A 184 -2.78 -28.33 -17.93
C ASP A 184 -3.30 -26.92 -18.28
N LYS A 185 -3.02 -26.44 -19.50
CA LYS A 185 -3.29 -25.06 -19.95
C LYS A 185 -2.58 -23.99 -19.10
N GLY A 186 -1.43 -24.33 -18.53
CA GLY A 186 -0.54 -23.37 -17.89
C GLY A 186 -0.18 -22.25 -18.86
N PRO A 187 0.10 -21.02 -18.37
CA PRO A 187 0.32 -19.87 -19.22
C PRO A 187 1.60 -19.98 -20.05
N GLY A 188 2.46 -20.98 -19.78
CA GLY A 188 3.75 -21.19 -20.43
C GLY A 188 4.90 -20.48 -19.71
N VAL A 189 6.07 -20.52 -20.33
CA VAL A 189 7.26 -19.77 -19.90
C VAL A 189 7.10 -18.28 -20.19
N PRO A 190 7.87 -17.39 -19.53
CA PRO A 190 7.88 -15.96 -19.85
C PRO A 190 8.30 -15.70 -21.31
N LEU A 191 7.55 -14.85 -22.00
CA LEU A 191 7.76 -14.44 -23.39
C LEU A 191 8.40 -13.05 -23.48
N SER A 192 8.91 -12.67 -24.67
CA SER A 192 9.50 -11.33 -24.89
C SER A 192 8.60 -10.20 -24.40
N LYS A 193 7.30 -10.26 -24.75
CA LYS A 193 6.31 -9.25 -24.33
C LYS A 193 6.14 -9.15 -22.81
N ASP A 194 6.34 -10.25 -22.08
CA ASP A 194 6.19 -10.25 -20.62
C ASP A 194 7.37 -9.47 -20.01
N TRP A 195 8.58 -9.66 -20.54
CA TRP A 195 9.77 -8.90 -20.15
C TRP A 195 9.65 -7.42 -20.49
N ASP A 196 9.13 -7.08 -21.67
CA ASP A 196 8.92 -5.70 -22.11
C ASP A 196 7.89 -5.00 -21.21
N PHE A 197 6.80 -5.70 -20.89
CA PHE A 197 5.81 -5.24 -19.91
C PHE A 197 6.46 -4.97 -18.55
N ALA A 198 7.19 -5.93 -17.99
CA ALA A 198 7.84 -5.79 -16.68
C ALA A 198 8.81 -4.60 -16.65
N ASN A 199 9.66 -4.46 -17.67
CA ASN A 199 10.58 -3.33 -17.78
C ASN A 199 9.85 -1.98 -17.85
N THR A 200 8.70 -1.93 -18.50
CA THR A 200 7.95 -0.69 -18.65
C THR A 200 7.17 -0.33 -17.38
N VAL A 201 6.65 -1.31 -16.64
CA VAL A 201 5.84 -1.08 -15.43
C VAL A 201 6.69 -0.87 -14.17
N LEU A 202 7.88 -1.47 -14.09
CA LEU A 202 8.74 -1.43 -12.90
C LEU A 202 9.09 -0.01 -12.40
N PRO A 203 9.45 0.97 -13.26
CA PRO A 203 9.69 2.34 -12.82
C PRO A 203 8.46 2.96 -12.14
N PHE A 204 7.25 2.63 -12.60
CA PHE A 204 6.02 3.09 -11.96
C PHE A 204 5.78 2.40 -10.63
N LEU A 205 5.91 1.07 -10.56
CA LEU A 205 5.71 0.32 -9.31
C LEU A 205 6.71 0.71 -8.22
N THR A 206 7.93 1.11 -8.62
CA THR A 206 8.96 1.60 -7.69
C THR A 206 8.44 2.79 -6.87
N ILE A 207 7.70 3.71 -7.51
CA ILE A 207 7.12 4.88 -6.82
C ILE A 207 6.14 4.44 -5.72
N PHE A 208 5.28 3.48 -6.01
CA PHE A 208 4.34 2.93 -5.02
C PHE A 208 5.07 2.17 -3.91
N TYR A 209 6.18 1.51 -4.24
CA TYR A 209 6.90 0.65 -3.32
C TYR A 209 7.61 1.52 -2.30
N ASP A 210 8.33 2.52 -2.79
CA ASP A 210 9.01 3.50 -1.96
C ASP A 210 8.02 4.27 -1.08
N ALA A 211 6.86 4.67 -1.62
CA ALA A 211 5.81 5.33 -0.83
C ALA A 211 5.25 4.41 0.26
N THR A 212 5.01 3.14 -0.07
CA THR A 212 4.52 2.15 0.91
C THR A 212 5.55 1.91 2.01
N MET A 213 6.83 1.81 1.67
CA MET A 213 7.92 1.69 2.64
C MET A 213 8.00 2.92 3.54
N ARG A 214 7.95 4.13 2.97
CA ARG A 214 8.00 5.38 3.74
C ARG A 214 6.83 5.55 4.71
N ILE A 215 5.63 5.13 4.31
CA ILE A 215 4.42 5.26 5.14
C ILE A 215 4.29 4.14 6.17
N SER A 216 4.82 2.96 5.88
CA SER A 216 4.74 1.80 6.78
C SER A 216 5.84 1.77 7.85
N ASP A 217 6.81 2.69 7.77
CA ASP A 217 7.85 2.81 8.78
C ASP A 217 7.24 3.21 10.14
N SER A 218 7.90 2.81 11.22
CA SER A 218 7.49 3.12 12.58
C SER A 218 8.59 3.72 13.45
N SER A 219 9.76 4.00 12.86
CA SER A 219 10.88 4.69 13.49
C SER A 219 10.73 6.22 13.49
N TYR A 220 9.81 6.75 12.69
CA TYR A 220 9.50 8.18 12.60
C TYR A 220 8.01 8.44 12.37
N VAL A 221 7.60 9.72 12.50
CA VAL A 221 6.22 10.15 12.27
C VAL A 221 5.90 10.13 10.78
N THR A 222 4.87 9.39 10.39
CA THR A 222 4.47 9.24 8.98
C THR A 222 3.25 10.06 8.58
N SER A 223 2.53 10.64 9.55
CA SER A 223 1.28 11.37 9.31
C SER A 223 1.47 12.63 8.45
N ASN A 224 2.59 13.35 8.59
CA ASN A 224 2.92 14.52 7.76
C ASN A 224 3.33 14.15 6.33
N ILE A 225 3.73 12.89 6.10
CA ILE A 225 4.14 12.39 4.78
C ILE A 225 2.95 11.79 4.03
N TYR A 226 1.97 11.22 4.75
CA TYR A 226 0.79 10.53 4.19
C TYR A 226 0.18 11.27 2.99
N MET A 227 -0.32 12.49 3.18
CA MET A 227 -1.04 13.18 2.09
C MET A 227 -0.10 13.65 0.98
N LYS A 228 1.17 13.91 1.29
CA LYS A 228 2.18 14.25 0.27
C LYS A 228 2.39 13.06 -0.68
N GLU A 229 2.49 11.85 -0.14
CA GLU A 229 2.59 10.62 -0.93
C GLU A 229 1.31 10.34 -1.71
N VAL A 230 0.13 10.50 -1.08
CA VAL A 230 -1.16 10.34 -1.77
C VAL A 230 -1.25 11.26 -2.99
N PHE A 231 -0.93 12.55 -2.83
CA PHE A 231 -0.92 13.50 -3.95
C PHE A 231 0.14 13.17 -4.99
N ALA A 232 1.34 12.76 -4.58
CA ALA A 232 2.39 12.36 -5.52
C ALA A 232 1.95 11.15 -6.37
N ILE A 233 1.40 10.12 -5.73
CA ILE A 233 0.87 8.92 -6.37
C ILE A 233 -0.31 9.27 -7.28
N GLY A 234 -1.24 10.10 -6.83
CA GLY A 234 -2.38 10.54 -7.64
C GLY A 234 -1.95 11.21 -8.94
N ARG A 235 -0.90 12.05 -8.91
CA ARG A 235 -0.34 12.66 -10.12
C ARG A 235 0.25 11.61 -11.06
N LYS A 236 1.01 10.65 -10.52
CA LYS A 236 1.62 9.57 -11.31
C LYS A 236 0.58 8.66 -11.94
N ILE A 237 -0.49 8.33 -11.22
CA ILE A 237 -1.64 7.59 -11.76
C ILE A 237 -2.29 8.38 -12.90
N ARG A 238 -2.55 9.68 -12.73
CA ARG A 238 -3.12 10.52 -13.82
C ARG A 238 -2.25 10.54 -15.08
N LEU A 239 -0.92 10.53 -14.93
CA LEU A 239 0.00 10.41 -16.07
C LEU A 239 -0.09 9.03 -16.72
N LEU A 240 -0.15 7.97 -15.91
CA LEU A 240 -0.29 6.59 -16.36
C LEU A 240 -1.60 6.38 -17.15
N SER A 241 -2.72 6.95 -16.68
CA SER A 241 -4.02 6.90 -17.36
C SER A 241 -4.04 7.63 -18.72
N LYS A 242 -2.99 8.40 -19.03
CA LYS A 242 -2.81 9.13 -20.30
C LYS A 242 -1.63 8.58 -21.11
N HIS A 243 -1.10 7.43 -20.73
CA HIS A 243 0.03 6.81 -21.42
C HIS A 243 -0.32 6.43 -22.87
N LYS A 244 0.68 6.42 -23.76
CA LYS A 244 0.51 6.09 -25.19
C LYS A 244 0.26 4.60 -25.42
N ASP A 245 0.97 3.75 -24.67
CA ASP A 245 0.74 2.31 -24.67
C ASP A 245 -0.62 1.97 -24.05
N ALA A 246 -1.43 1.17 -24.77
CA ALA A 246 -2.80 0.86 -24.41
C ALA A 246 -2.92 0.01 -23.13
N SER A 247 -2.02 -0.96 -22.94
CA SER A 247 -1.97 -1.80 -21.74
C SER A 247 -1.67 -0.97 -20.50
N ILE A 248 -0.66 -0.10 -20.60
CA ILE A 248 -0.27 0.79 -19.50
C ILE A 248 -1.36 1.82 -19.20
N LYS A 249 -2.00 2.35 -20.25
CA LYS A 249 -3.15 3.25 -20.10
C LYS A 249 -4.30 2.56 -19.37
N SER A 250 -4.64 1.33 -19.74
CA SER A 250 -5.68 0.53 -19.07
C SER A 250 -5.36 0.32 -17.60
N MET A 251 -4.13 -0.11 -17.28
CA MET A 251 -3.66 -0.25 -15.90
C MET A 251 -3.79 1.08 -15.14
N GLY A 252 -3.39 2.20 -15.75
CA GLY A 252 -3.52 3.53 -15.15
C GLY A 252 -4.97 3.93 -14.88
N ILE A 253 -5.90 3.61 -15.78
CA ILE A 253 -7.35 3.84 -15.58
C ILE A 253 -7.87 2.97 -14.43
N SER A 254 -7.49 1.69 -14.40
CA SER A 254 -7.84 0.75 -13.33
C SER A 254 -7.32 1.23 -11.96
N MET A 255 -6.06 1.67 -11.86
CA MET A 255 -5.51 2.27 -10.64
C MET A 255 -6.24 3.56 -10.24
N LYS A 256 -6.54 4.43 -11.22
CA LYS A 256 -7.26 5.69 -10.99
C LYS A 256 -8.64 5.44 -10.38
N SER A 257 -9.40 4.49 -10.91
CA SER A 257 -10.72 4.14 -10.37
C SER A 257 -10.66 3.78 -8.88
N LYS A 258 -9.60 3.07 -8.46
CA LYS A 258 -9.41 2.68 -7.07
C LYS A 258 -8.89 3.84 -6.22
N TYR A 259 -8.00 4.67 -6.76
CA TYR A 259 -7.52 5.89 -6.11
C TYR A 259 -8.68 6.85 -5.81
N ASP A 260 -9.51 7.14 -6.82
CA ASP A 260 -10.62 8.09 -6.70
C ASP A 260 -11.67 7.63 -5.69
N LYS A 261 -11.88 6.31 -5.56
CA LYS A 261 -12.76 5.74 -4.54
C LYS A 261 -12.39 6.18 -3.12
N TYR A 262 -11.11 6.39 -2.82
CA TYR A 262 -10.64 6.73 -1.48
C TYR A 262 -10.27 8.21 -1.33
N TRP A 263 -9.73 8.83 -2.39
CA TRP A 263 -9.15 10.16 -2.33
C TRP A 263 -9.64 11.10 -3.43
N GLY A 264 -10.64 10.70 -4.21
CA GLY A 264 -11.23 11.51 -5.29
C GLY A 264 -12.39 12.40 -4.83
N ASN A 265 -13.02 12.10 -3.69
CA ASN A 265 -14.08 12.92 -3.12
C ASN A 265 -13.55 13.69 -1.90
N VAL A 266 -13.77 15.01 -1.89
CA VAL A 266 -13.40 15.92 -0.79
C VAL A 266 -14.02 15.52 0.55
N ASP A 267 -15.24 14.98 0.56
CA ASP A 267 -15.93 14.56 1.78
C ASP A 267 -15.30 13.30 2.41
N GLY A 268 -14.60 12.51 1.59
CA GLY A 268 -13.89 11.32 2.04
C GLY A 268 -12.50 11.62 2.63
N ILE A 269 -12.01 12.85 2.49
CA ILE A 269 -10.68 13.22 3.00
C ILE A 269 -10.78 13.51 4.49
N ASN A 270 -9.98 12.78 5.27
CA ASN A 270 -9.81 13.07 6.69
C ASN A 270 -8.99 14.36 6.87
N VAL A 271 -9.61 15.40 7.40
CA VAL A 271 -9.03 16.75 7.51
C VAL A 271 -7.82 16.79 8.45
N LEU A 272 -7.70 15.88 9.43
CA LEU A 272 -6.50 15.81 10.27
C LEU A 272 -5.24 15.54 9.42
N LEU A 273 -5.35 14.74 8.36
CA LEU A 273 -4.23 14.47 7.47
C LEU A 273 -3.79 15.70 6.66
N LEU A 274 -4.69 16.66 6.46
CA LEU A 274 -4.40 17.95 5.83
C LEU A 274 -3.80 18.93 6.84
N ILE A 275 -4.34 18.97 8.07
CA ILE A 275 -3.84 19.79 9.18
C ILE A 275 -2.37 19.45 9.45
N VAL A 276 -2.03 18.16 9.55
CA VAL A 276 -0.65 17.75 9.83
C VAL A 276 0.32 18.20 8.72
N VAL A 277 -0.13 18.28 7.46
CA VAL A 277 0.70 18.84 6.36
C VAL A 277 0.90 20.35 6.53
N VAL A 278 -0.09 21.10 6.99
CA VAL A 278 0.02 22.55 7.23
C VAL A 278 0.91 22.87 8.43
N LEU A 279 0.88 22.00 9.45
CA LEU A 279 1.73 22.12 10.64
C LEU A 279 3.20 21.80 10.36
N ASP A 280 3.50 21.11 9.27
CA ASP A 280 4.88 20.86 8.84
C ASP A 280 5.55 22.20 8.45
N PRO A 281 6.68 22.59 9.08
CA PRO A 281 7.35 23.85 8.76
C PRO A 281 7.73 24.01 7.28
N THR A 282 7.97 22.88 6.59
CA THR A 282 8.35 22.84 5.17
C THR A 282 7.15 22.93 4.23
N CYS A 283 5.93 22.77 4.73
CA CYS A 283 4.71 22.73 3.93
C CYS A 283 3.67 23.68 4.55
N LYS A 284 3.34 24.75 3.82
CA LYS A 284 2.36 25.74 4.27
C LYS A 284 1.07 25.61 3.46
N PHE A 285 0.06 26.42 3.80
CA PHE A 285 -1.20 26.48 3.07
C PHE A 285 -1.03 26.56 1.56
N GLY A 286 -0.04 27.33 1.06
CA GLY A 286 0.23 27.43 -0.38
C GLY A 286 0.53 26.07 -1.05
N TYR A 287 1.34 25.23 -0.41
CA TYR A 287 1.62 23.87 -0.90
C TYR A 287 0.35 23.04 -0.98
N LEU A 288 -0.45 23.06 0.10
CA LEU A 288 -1.66 22.24 0.16
C LEU A 288 -2.73 22.73 -0.81
N ASN A 289 -2.96 24.05 -0.86
CA ASN A 289 -3.93 24.68 -1.75
C ASN A 289 -3.66 24.33 -3.21
N TYR A 290 -2.40 24.36 -3.65
CA TYR A 290 -2.02 23.92 -4.99
C TYR A 290 -2.51 22.50 -5.30
N PHE A 291 -2.31 21.55 -4.37
CA PHE A 291 -2.77 20.17 -4.56
C PHE A 291 -4.28 20.03 -4.48
N LEU A 292 -4.94 20.77 -3.60
CA LEU A 292 -6.40 20.75 -3.51
C LEU A 292 -7.04 21.26 -4.81
N ASP A 293 -6.50 22.34 -5.38
CA ASP A 293 -6.94 22.88 -6.67
C ASP A 293 -6.65 21.91 -7.81
N TYR A 294 -5.45 21.32 -7.83
CA TYR A 294 -5.07 20.36 -8.85
C TYR A 294 -5.95 19.11 -8.85
N PHE A 295 -6.30 18.59 -7.67
CA PHE A 295 -7.03 17.32 -7.57
C PHE A 295 -8.55 17.46 -7.62
N PHE A 296 -9.09 18.51 -7.00
CA PHE A 296 -10.53 18.65 -6.75
C PHE A 296 -11.15 19.84 -7.50
N GLU A 297 -10.35 20.67 -8.17
CA GLU A 297 -10.80 21.81 -8.97
C GLU A 297 -11.77 22.68 -8.14
N VAL A 298 -12.98 22.95 -8.65
CA VAL A 298 -14.01 23.75 -7.96
C VAL A 298 -14.43 23.18 -6.59
N HIS A 299 -14.31 21.87 -6.38
CA HIS A 299 -14.65 21.23 -5.11
C HIS A 299 -13.57 21.43 -4.05
N GLY A 300 -12.35 21.83 -4.44
CA GLY A 300 -11.24 22.07 -3.53
C GLY A 300 -11.51 23.18 -2.52
N GLU A 301 -12.31 24.17 -2.87
CA GLU A 301 -12.63 25.32 -2.01
C GLU A 301 -13.41 24.91 -0.75
N ALA A 302 -14.37 24.00 -0.88
CA ALA A 302 -15.10 23.45 0.26
C ALA A 302 -14.16 22.77 1.27
N LEU A 303 -13.16 22.02 0.77
CA LEU A 303 -12.18 21.34 1.61
C LEU A 303 -11.19 22.32 2.28
N LYS A 304 -10.80 23.40 1.58
CA LYS A 304 -9.97 24.48 2.15
C LYS A 304 -10.70 25.22 3.29
N MET A 305 -11.98 25.52 3.11
CA MET A 305 -12.81 26.13 4.14
C MET A 305 -12.94 25.20 5.36
N LYS A 306 -13.23 23.91 5.13
CA LYS A 306 -13.34 22.89 6.17
C LYS A 306 -12.03 22.69 6.94
N LEU A 307 -10.90 22.72 6.24
CA LEU A 307 -9.56 22.70 6.84
C LEU A 307 -9.34 23.91 7.74
N SER A 308 -9.66 25.11 7.25
CA SER A 308 -9.43 26.36 7.98
C SER A 308 -10.29 26.44 9.24
N SER A 309 -11.57 26.02 9.17
CA SER A 309 -12.45 25.97 10.35
C SER A 309 -11.97 24.94 11.36
N SER A 310 -11.64 23.72 10.90
CA SER A 310 -11.15 22.65 11.78
C SER A 310 -9.85 23.03 12.48
N LEU A 311 -8.91 23.68 11.78
CA LEU A 311 -7.67 24.15 12.38
C LEU A 311 -7.93 25.20 13.46
N LYS A 312 -8.83 26.15 13.21
CA LYS A 312 -9.23 27.17 14.20
C LYS A 312 -9.94 26.59 15.41
N SER A 313 -10.58 25.44 15.31
CA SER A 313 -11.24 24.77 16.44
C SER A 313 -10.29 23.94 17.31
N ILE A 314 -9.06 23.69 16.84
CA ILE A 314 -8.03 22.97 17.61
C ILE A 314 -7.19 23.93 18.47
N TYR A 315 -7.10 25.20 18.07
CA TYR A 315 -6.39 26.27 18.79
C TYR A 315 -7.38 27.16 19.54
#